data_AF-A0A8X7WQX1-F1
#
_entry.id   AF-A0A8X7WQX1-F1
#
_cell.length_a   1.000
_cell.length_b   1.000
_cell.length_c   1.000
_cell.angle_alpha   90.00
_cell.angle_beta   90.00
_cell.angle_gamma   90.00
#
_symmetry.space_group_name_H-M   'P 1'
#
loop_
_entity.id
_entity.type
_entity.pdbx_description
1 polymer ?
#
loop_
_entity_poly.entity_id
_entity_poly.type
_entity_poly.pdbx_seq_one_letter_code
_entity_poly.pdbx_strand_id
1 'polypeptide(L)'
;MGNQQRKVTAHGFIIASSKVKLANWIFQTYPNTSANVKLQDDVLRTRYMNLLFSVIKRLYHKPLSDLTEDELSKASQELSDVTQAGFNVEWLASKLEKVTLEKKTSEDRIRELEEELEKLKLTMSEEKVKLKKQPSWITKTEIPISP
;
A
#
# COMPACT_ATOMS: atom_id res chain seq x y z
N MET A 1 -16.49 -18.98 -25.17
CA MET A 1 -15.15 -19.35 -25.66
C MET A 1 -14.15 -19.03 -24.56
N GLY A 2 -13.48 -20.03 -24.00
CA GLY A 2 -12.57 -19.84 -22.87
C GLY A 2 -11.34 -19.03 -23.30
N ASN A 3 -10.99 -18.01 -22.53
CA ASN A 3 -9.72 -17.31 -22.64
C ASN A 3 -8.59 -18.31 -22.27
N GLN A 4 -8.14 -19.11 -23.24
CA GLN A 4 -6.93 -19.90 -23.08
C GLN A 4 -5.76 -18.91 -23.01
N GLN A 5 -5.34 -18.58 -21.78
CA GLN A 5 -4.23 -17.67 -21.54
C GLN A 5 -2.98 -18.31 -22.16
N ARG A 6 -2.52 -17.79 -23.30
CA ARG A 6 -1.32 -18.30 -23.99
C ARG A 6 -0.16 -18.29 -23.00
N LYS A 7 0.52 -19.43 -22.88
CA LYS A 7 1.73 -19.59 -22.06
C LYS A 7 2.94 -19.66 -22.99
N VAL A 8 4.05 -19.09 -22.54
CA VAL A 8 5.34 -19.10 -23.24
C VAL A 8 6.46 -19.40 -22.25
N THR A 9 7.55 -19.97 -22.75
CA THR A 9 8.77 -20.17 -21.96
C THR A 9 9.63 -18.91 -22.05
N ALA A 10 9.96 -18.33 -20.90
CA ALA A 10 10.87 -17.19 -20.80
C ALA A 10 11.74 -17.34 -19.53
N HIS A 11 13.04 -17.05 -19.63
CA HIS A 11 14.00 -17.14 -18.51
C HIS A 11 14.00 -18.51 -17.79
N GLY A 12 13.65 -19.59 -18.48
CA GLY A 12 13.54 -20.92 -17.88
C GLY A 12 12.28 -21.13 -17.01
N PHE A 13 11.21 -20.38 -17.28
CA PHE A 13 9.90 -20.50 -16.65
C PHE A 13 8.77 -20.51 -17.68
N ILE A 14 7.72 -21.29 -17.44
CA ILE A 14 6.49 -21.27 -18.24
C ILE A 14 5.56 -20.22 -17.66
N ILE A 15 5.37 -19.10 -18.37
CA ILE A 15 4.59 -17.95 -17.88
C ILE A 15 3.50 -17.54 -18.86
N ALA A 16 2.44 -16.90 -18.36
CA ALA A 16 1.44 -16.30 -19.23
C ALA A 16 2.06 -15.22 -20.12
N SER A 17 1.67 -15.15 -21.40
CA SER A 17 2.19 -14.14 -22.34
C SER A 17 2.02 -12.71 -21.83
N SER A 18 0.94 -12.44 -21.08
CA SER A 18 0.68 -11.14 -20.45
C SER A 18 1.68 -10.76 -19.34
N LYS A 19 2.47 -11.72 -18.85
CA LYS A 19 3.48 -11.51 -17.78
C LYS A 19 4.91 -11.46 -18.30
N VAL A 20 5.14 -11.68 -19.59
CA VAL A 20 6.50 -11.71 -20.20
C VAL A 20 7.24 -10.39 -19.99
N LYS A 21 6.57 -9.25 -20.18
CA LYS A 21 7.17 -7.93 -19.94
C LYS A 21 7.66 -7.79 -18.50
N LEU A 22 6.87 -8.25 -17.54
CA LEU A 22 7.24 -8.21 -16.13
C LEU A 22 8.40 -9.17 -15.83
N ALA A 23 8.39 -10.38 -16.38
CA ALA A 23 9.50 -11.32 -16.25
C ALA A 23 10.81 -10.72 -16.79
N ASN A 24 10.77 -10.13 -17.99
CA ASN A 24 11.93 -9.47 -18.57
C ASN A 24 12.46 -8.35 -17.67
N TRP A 25 11.57 -7.50 -17.13
CA TRP A 25 11.97 -6.46 -16.20
C TRP A 25 12.64 -7.02 -14.94
N ILE A 26 12.12 -8.10 -14.35
CA ILE A 26 12.71 -8.75 -13.17
C ILE A 26 14.13 -9.20 -13.49
N PHE A 27 14.33 -9.97 -14.56
CA PHE A 27 15.65 -10.56 -14.86
C PHE A 27 16.63 -9.55 -15.47
N GLN A 28 16.17 -8.44 -16.02
CA GLN A 28 17.04 -7.33 -16.43
C GLN A 28 17.52 -6.52 -15.22
N THR A 29 16.65 -6.28 -14.24
CA THR A 29 16.96 -5.45 -13.07
C THR A 29 17.66 -6.25 -11.97
N TYR A 30 17.24 -7.50 -11.78
CA TYR A 30 17.67 -8.42 -10.73
C TYR A 30 18.02 -9.78 -11.35
N PRO A 31 19.11 -9.86 -12.14
CA PRO A 31 19.45 -11.07 -12.91
C PRO A 31 19.65 -12.31 -12.04
N ASN A 32 20.06 -12.14 -10.79
CA ASN A 32 20.30 -13.24 -9.86
C ASN A 32 19.02 -13.78 -9.20
N THR A 33 17.82 -13.29 -9.56
CA THR A 33 16.54 -13.65 -8.91
C THR A 33 16.32 -15.16 -8.79
N SER A 34 16.76 -15.95 -9.78
CA SER A 34 16.63 -17.41 -9.75
C SER A 34 17.96 -18.17 -9.78
N ALA A 35 19.08 -17.51 -9.46
CA ALA A 35 20.42 -18.09 -9.61
C ALA A 35 20.62 -19.35 -8.73
N ASN A 36 19.99 -19.38 -7.54
CA ASN A 36 20.13 -20.47 -6.58
C ASN A 36 18.95 -21.47 -6.62
N VAL A 37 18.03 -21.34 -7.58
CA VAL A 37 16.85 -22.18 -7.68
C VAL A 37 17.24 -23.57 -8.21
N LYS A 38 17.13 -24.59 -7.36
CA LYS A 38 17.43 -26.00 -7.70
C LYS A 38 16.22 -26.80 -8.18
N LEU A 39 15.04 -26.18 -8.23
CA LEU A 39 13.80 -26.82 -8.66
C LEU A 39 13.88 -27.27 -10.12
N GLN A 40 13.68 -28.57 -10.35
CA GLN A 40 13.62 -29.20 -11.68
C GLN A 40 12.18 -29.29 -12.21
N ASP A 41 11.18 -29.31 -11.32
CA ASP A 41 9.77 -29.44 -11.71
C ASP A 41 9.23 -28.11 -12.25
N ASP A 42 8.87 -28.09 -13.53
CA ASP A 42 8.38 -26.90 -14.23
C ASP A 42 7.07 -26.35 -13.65
N VAL A 43 6.23 -27.20 -13.07
CA VAL A 43 4.96 -26.78 -12.44
C VAL A 43 5.26 -25.98 -11.19
N LEU A 44 6.18 -26.45 -10.34
CA LEU A 44 6.64 -25.76 -9.14
C LEU A 44 7.36 -24.46 -9.49
N ARG A 45 8.31 -24.49 -10.45
CA ARG A 45 8.99 -23.28 -10.94
C ARG A 45 7.99 -22.21 -11.40
N THR A 46 6.99 -22.63 -12.17
CA THR A 46 5.91 -21.76 -12.65
C THR A 46 5.08 -21.21 -11.49
N ARG A 47 4.77 -22.04 -10.48
CA ARG A 47 4.01 -21.62 -9.30
C ARG A 47 4.75 -20.53 -8.53
N TYR A 48 6.04 -20.72 -8.23
CA TYR A 48 6.85 -19.72 -7.53
C TYR A 48 7.01 -18.43 -8.35
N MET A 49 7.19 -18.51 -9.66
CA MET A 49 7.24 -17.31 -10.51
C MET A 49 5.91 -16.52 -10.48
N ASN A 50 4.78 -17.22 -10.44
CA ASN A 50 3.47 -16.58 -10.30
C ASN A 50 3.25 -15.96 -8.91
N LEU A 51 3.84 -16.55 -7.84
CA LEU A 51 3.88 -15.92 -6.53
C LEU A 51 4.66 -14.60 -6.59
N LEU A 52 5.85 -14.58 -7.21
CA LEU A 52 6.62 -13.34 -7.40
C LEU A 52 5.83 -12.27 -8.15
N PHE A 53 5.16 -12.63 -9.25
CA PHE A 53 4.31 -11.68 -9.97
C PHE A 53 3.16 -11.13 -9.12
N SER A 54 2.63 -11.94 -8.22
CA SER A 54 1.53 -11.55 -7.33
C SER A 54 2.02 -10.60 -6.24
N VAL A 55 3.19 -10.87 -5.65
CA VAL A 55 3.85 -9.97 -4.68
C VAL A 55 4.19 -8.64 -5.35
N ILE A 56 4.80 -8.65 -6.55
CA ILE A 56 5.12 -7.41 -7.28
C ILE A 56 3.86 -6.61 -7.58
N LYS A 57 2.78 -7.27 -8.02
CA LYS A 57 1.51 -6.59 -8.27
C LYS A 57 0.99 -5.89 -7.01
N ARG A 58 1.09 -6.53 -5.83
CA ARG A 58 0.71 -5.91 -4.56
C ARG A 58 1.60 -4.72 -4.22
N LEU A 59 2.93 -4.90 -4.23
CA LEU A 59 3.86 -3.90 -3.67
C LEU A 59 4.19 -2.72 -4.60
N TYR A 60 4.03 -2.88 -5.91
CA TYR A 60 4.37 -1.83 -6.88
C TYR A 60 3.16 -1.20 -7.56
N HIS A 61 2.06 -1.93 -7.69
CA HIS A 61 0.93 -1.48 -8.53
C HIS A 61 -0.36 -1.25 -7.76
N LYS A 62 -0.45 -1.68 -6.51
CA LYS A 62 -1.62 -1.41 -5.66
C LYS A 62 -1.41 -0.09 -4.92
N PRO A 63 -2.41 0.81 -4.88
CA PRO A 63 -2.34 2.02 -4.07
C PRO A 63 -2.13 1.67 -2.58
N LEU A 64 -1.40 2.52 -1.86
CA LEU A 64 -1.09 2.31 -0.44
C LEU A 64 -2.36 2.27 0.43
N SER A 65 -3.38 3.06 0.07
CA SER A 65 -4.71 3.08 0.71
C SER A 65 -5.45 1.75 0.61
N ASP A 66 -5.22 1.01 -0.46
CA ASP A 66 -5.98 -0.20 -0.78
C ASP A 66 -5.28 -1.45 -0.24
N LEU A 67 -4.01 -1.35 0.16
CA LEU A 67 -3.25 -2.43 0.75
C LEU A 67 -3.73 -2.70 2.17
N THR A 68 -4.05 -3.95 2.49
CA THR A 68 -4.42 -4.37 3.85
C THR A 68 -3.23 -4.98 4.58
N GLU A 69 -3.30 -5.01 5.92
CA GLU A 69 -2.30 -5.72 6.74
C GLU A 69 -2.22 -7.21 6.36
N ASP A 70 -3.37 -7.86 6.13
CA ASP A 70 -3.43 -9.24 5.67
C ASP A 70 -2.72 -9.46 4.33
N GLU A 71 -2.82 -8.52 3.38
CA GLU A 71 -2.12 -8.62 2.11
C GLU A 71 -0.62 -8.45 2.26
N LEU A 72 -0.16 -7.60 3.18
CA LEU A 72 1.26 -7.42 3.49
C LEU A 72 1.82 -8.65 4.22
N SER A 73 1.07 -9.20 5.18
CA SER A 73 1.40 -10.44 5.87
C SER A 73 1.47 -11.62 4.89
N LYS A 74 0.50 -11.73 3.99
CA LYS A 74 0.51 -12.72 2.92
C LYS A 74 1.70 -12.55 1.99
N ALA A 75 2.03 -11.32 1.59
CA ALA A 75 3.21 -11.06 0.76
C ALA A 75 4.51 -11.48 1.48
N SER A 76 4.61 -11.25 2.80
CA SER A 76 5.72 -11.73 3.63
C SER A 76 5.84 -13.25 3.60
N GLN A 77 4.74 -13.97 3.81
CA GLN A 77 4.73 -15.44 3.77
C GLN A 77 5.12 -15.97 2.38
N GLU A 78 4.56 -15.42 1.31
CA GLU A 78 4.89 -15.82 -0.05
C GLU A 78 6.37 -15.54 -0.38
N LEU A 79 6.95 -14.44 0.15
CA LEU A 79 8.38 -14.14 0.03
C LEU A 79 9.25 -15.13 0.79
N SER A 80 8.81 -15.59 1.97
CA SER A 80 9.46 -16.67 2.70
C SER A 80 9.47 -17.97 1.87
N ASP A 81 8.32 -18.34 1.29
CA ASP A 81 8.19 -19.56 0.50
C ASP A 81 9.10 -19.56 -0.74
N VAL A 82 9.15 -18.46 -1.49
CA VAL A 82 10.04 -18.33 -2.67
C VAL A 82 11.52 -18.32 -2.27
N THR A 83 11.86 -17.71 -1.13
CA THR A 83 13.24 -17.69 -0.62
C THR A 83 13.67 -19.11 -0.24
N GLN A 84 12.81 -19.86 0.44
CA GLN A 84 13.05 -21.27 0.78
C GLN A 84 13.19 -22.14 -0.48
N ALA A 85 12.53 -21.78 -1.58
CA ALA A 85 12.69 -22.42 -2.89
C ALA A 85 14.00 -22.03 -3.63
N GLY A 86 14.83 -21.17 -3.03
CA GLY A 86 16.13 -20.77 -3.56
C GLY A 86 16.09 -19.53 -4.46
N PHE A 87 14.98 -18.78 -4.51
CA PHE A 87 14.96 -17.50 -5.20
C PHE A 87 15.69 -16.44 -4.37
N ASN A 88 16.48 -15.59 -5.05
CA ASN A 88 17.09 -14.41 -4.43
C ASN A 88 16.16 -13.20 -4.62
N VAL A 89 15.39 -12.89 -3.58
CA VAL A 89 14.33 -11.87 -3.63
C VAL A 89 14.49 -10.81 -2.54
N GLU A 90 15.71 -10.59 -2.07
CA GLU A 90 16.02 -9.59 -1.04
C GLU A 90 15.52 -8.19 -1.43
N TRP A 91 15.67 -7.82 -2.70
CA TRP A 91 15.14 -6.57 -3.24
C TRP A 91 13.63 -6.39 -3.06
N LEU A 92 12.88 -7.49 -3.08
CA LEU A 92 11.42 -7.48 -2.91
C LEU A 92 11.05 -7.50 -1.42
N ALA A 93 11.87 -8.13 -0.58
CA ALA A 93 11.76 -8.05 0.87
C ALA A 93 12.00 -6.62 1.39
N SER A 94 13.05 -5.94 0.91
CA SER A 94 13.31 -4.52 1.25
C SER A 94 12.18 -3.61 0.77
N LYS A 95 11.59 -3.90 -0.40
CA LYS A 95 10.42 -3.17 -0.89
C LYS A 95 9.20 -3.39 0.00
N LEU A 96 8.96 -4.62 0.47
CA LEU A 96 7.87 -4.93 1.39
C LEU A 96 8.02 -4.14 2.70
N GLU A 97 9.21 -4.15 3.30
CA GLU A 97 9.49 -3.39 4.52
C GLU A 97 9.18 -1.90 4.34
N LYS A 98 9.68 -1.30 3.26
CA LYS A 98 9.43 0.10 2.94
C LYS A 98 7.93 0.41 2.81
N VAL A 99 7.18 -0.41 2.07
CA VAL A 99 5.74 -0.22 1.87
C VAL A 99 4.97 -0.35 3.20
N THR A 100 5.34 -1.33 4.03
CA THR A 100 4.74 -1.52 5.36
C THR A 100 4.98 -0.32 6.27
N LEU A 101 6.20 0.22 6.26
CA LEU A 101 6.55 1.41 7.05
C LEU A 101 5.82 2.66 6.54
N GLU A 102 5.78 2.87 5.22
CA GLU A 102 5.04 3.97 4.60
C GLU A 102 3.55 3.92 4.96
N LYS A 103 2.94 2.73 4.90
CA LYS A 103 1.53 2.53 5.27
C LYS A 103 1.27 2.90 6.73
N LYS A 104 2.05 2.34 7.64
CA LYS A 104 1.91 2.61 9.08
C LYS A 104 2.06 4.10 9.39
N THR A 105 3.07 4.75 8.79
CA THR A 105 3.29 6.20 8.96
C THR A 105 2.10 7.02 8.44
N SER A 106 1.52 6.63 7.31
CA SER A 106 0.33 7.30 6.76
C SER A 106 -0.89 7.13 7.67
N GLU A 107 -1.11 5.92 8.20
CA GLU A 107 -2.23 5.63 9.11
C GLU A 107 -2.08 6.38 10.44
N ASP A 108 -0.87 6.43 10.98
CA ASP A 108 -0.58 7.20 12.19
C ASP A 108 -0.85 8.70 11.98
N ARG A 109 -0.49 9.25 10.81
CA ARG A 109 -0.79 10.66 10.46
C ARG A 109 -2.28 10.92 10.31
N ILE A 110 -3.03 9.98 9.70
CA ILE A 110 -4.48 10.11 9.56
C ILE A 110 -5.13 10.15 10.95
N ARG A 111 -4.74 9.24 11.85
CA ARG A 111 -5.25 9.20 13.22
C ARG A 111 -4.96 10.51 13.99
N GLU A 112 -3.75 11.05 13.86
CA GLU A 112 -3.40 12.34 14.46
C GLU A 112 -4.29 13.48 13.95
N LEU A 113 -4.50 13.56 12.63
CA LEU A 113 -5.36 14.57 12.03
C LEU A 113 -6.84 14.41 12.45
N GLU A 114 -7.32 13.19 12.63
CA GLU A 114 -8.67 12.92 13.15
C GLU A 114 -8.81 13.43 14.60
N GLU A 115 -7.80 13.20 15.45
CA GLU A 115 -7.79 13.72 16.82
C GLU A 115 -7.74 15.26 16.89
N GLU A 116 -6.92 15.89 16.04
CA GLU A 116 -6.86 17.36 15.92
C GLU A 116 -8.19 17.93 15.45
N LEU A 117 -8.84 17.29 14.48
CA LEU A 117 -10.14 17.70 13.97
C LEU A 117 -11.23 17.64 15.05
N GLU A 118 -11.25 16.58 15.88
CA GLU A 118 -12.21 16.46 16.97
C GLU A 118 -11.98 17.52 18.07
N LYS A 119 -10.71 17.79 18.43
CA LYS A 119 -10.38 18.89 19.37
C LYS A 119 -10.86 20.23 18.84
N LEU A 120 -10.65 20.52 17.55
CA LEU A 120 -11.08 21.77 16.93
C LEU A 120 -12.61 21.91 16.88
N LYS A 121 -13.34 20.81 16.62
CA LYS A 121 -14.82 20.84 16.67
C LYS A 121 -15.33 21.17 18.07
N LEU A 122 -14.71 20.62 19.11
CA LEU A 122 -15.08 20.89 20.50
C LEU A 122 -14.86 22.36 20.86
N THR A 123 -13.69 22.92 20.57
CA THR A 123 -13.39 24.33 20.86
C THR A 123 -14.33 25.28 20.12
N MET A 124 -14.62 25.02 18.85
CA MET A 124 -15.60 25.79 18.08
C MET A 124 -17.02 25.73 18.68
N SER A 125 -17.41 24.58 19.23
CA SER A 125 -18.70 24.42 19.91
C SER A 125 -18.77 25.25 21.19
N GLU A 126 -17.72 25.19 22.01
CA GLU A 126 -17.62 25.99 23.23
C GLU A 126 -17.64 27.50 22.96
N GLU A 127 -16.91 27.95 21.94
CA GLU A 127 -16.91 29.36 21.51
C GLU A 127 -18.28 29.81 21.02
N LYS A 128 -18.98 28.98 20.22
CA LYS A 128 -20.36 29.27 19.80
C LYS A 128 -21.31 29.43 20.98
N VAL A 129 -21.15 28.61 22.03
CA VAL A 129 -21.95 28.73 23.25
C VAL A 129 -21.62 30.03 24.01
N LYS A 130 -20.34 30.41 24.10
CA LYS A 130 -19.91 31.67 24.72
C LYS A 130 -20.47 32.90 24.00
N LEU A 131 -20.46 32.90 22.67
CA LEU A 131 -21.03 33.99 21.85
C LEU A 131 -22.53 34.15 22.07
N LYS A 132 -23.30 33.05 22.15
CA LYS A 132 -24.76 33.10 22.43
C LYS A 132 -25.10 33.62 23.82
N LYS A 133 -24.17 33.53 24.77
CA LYS A 133 -24.34 34.02 26.14
C LYS A 133 -23.97 35.50 26.31
N GLN A 134 -23.46 36.18 25.27
CA GLN A 134 -23.24 37.62 25.36
C GLN A 134 -24.58 38.36 25.55
N PRO A 135 -24.66 39.29 26.51
CA PRO A 135 -25.92 39.91 26.89
C PRO A 135 -26.37 40.98 25.87
N SER A 136 -27.69 41.06 25.67
CA SER A 136 -28.37 41.91 24.67
C SER A 136 -28.20 43.44 24.86
N TRP A 137 -27.57 43.89 25.95
CA TRP A 137 -27.32 45.31 26.18
C TRP A 137 -26.06 45.83 25.46
N ILE A 138 -25.21 44.94 24.91
CA ILE A 138 -24.01 45.33 24.14
C ILE A 138 -24.37 45.93 22.77
N THR A 139 -25.60 45.76 22.27
CA THR A 139 -26.06 46.31 20.97
C THR A 139 -26.74 47.69 21.05
N LYS A 140 -26.91 48.29 22.24
CA LYS A 140 -27.54 49.61 22.40
C LYS A 140 -26.50 50.68 22.77
N THR A 141 -25.73 51.12 21.78
CA THR A 141 -25.15 52.47 21.79
C THR A 141 -25.72 53.24 20.61
N GLU A 142 -27.00 53.57 20.68
CA GLU A 142 -27.48 54.78 20.02
C GLU A 142 -26.87 55.94 20.81
N ILE A 143 -25.83 56.55 20.24
CA ILE A 143 -25.31 57.83 20.71
C ILE A 143 -26.44 58.83 20.50
N PRO A 144 -27.02 59.44 21.56
CA PRO A 144 -28.00 60.48 21.37
C PRO A 144 -27.26 61.69 20.81
N ILE A 145 -27.55 62.04 19.56
CA ILE A 145 -27.16 63.33 19.02
C ILE A 145 -28.10 64.34 19.68
N SER A 146 -27.58 65.04 20.71
CA SER A 146 -28.26 66.18 21.32
C SER A 146 -28.33 67.36 20.34
N PRO A 147 -29.35 68.22 20.49
CA PRO A 147 -30.06 68.92 19.41
C PRO A 147 -29.29 70.06 18.74
#